data_AF-A0A946VIL1-F1
#
_entry.id   AF-A0A946VIL1-F1
#
_cell.length_a   1.000
_cell.length_b   1.000
_cell.length_c   1.000
_cell.angle_alpha   90.00
_cell.angle_beta   90.00
_cell.angle_gamma   90.00
#
_symmetry.space_group_name_H-M   'P 1'
#
loop_
_entity.id
_entity.type
_entity.pdbx_description
1 polymer ?
#
loop_
_entity_poly.entity_id
_entity_poly.type
_entity_poly.pdbx_seq_one_letter_code
_entity_poly.pdbx_strand_id
1 'polypeptide(L)'
;MTPTASKDPTPAGEETEVIYHHRRGPIITLVLLLSGLLGLFVFAAFYGSGFEPNSSDPIWALLLGFLLLCLLFAVLWIMWKRPIFMIVSGAGLHLPFAFERPIRWDEIHRIRLVPRVKSLYGNRQWLIVDPSPGVLAPIRLKSWRRLDLWFQKHHGVRIPLHGLDADADSIVQSIEHYRPVIRHGE
;
A
#
# COMPACT_ATOMS: atom_id res chain seq x y z
N MET A 1 -6.45 33.35 -51.48
CA MET A 1 -7.05 32.44 -50.48
C MET A 1 -5.90 31.71 -49.80
N THR A 2 -5.66 32.05 -48.54
CA THR A 2 -4.61 31.49 -47.66
C THR A 2 -4.98 30.08 -47.19
N PRO A 3 -4.00 29.29 -46.70
CA PRO A 3 -3.96 27.83 -46.79
C PRO A 3 -4.72 27.15 -45.66
N THR A 4 -5.09 25.88 -45.85
CA THR A 4 -5.47 24.99 -44.74
C THR A 4 -4.53 23.79 -44.75
N ALA A 5 -3.44 23.94 -44.00
CA ALA A 5 -2.62 22.82 -43.59
C ALA A 5 -3.49 21.92 -42.70
N SER A 6 -3.77 20.71 -43.18
CA SER A 6 -4.32 19.64 -42.36
C SER A 6 -3.26 19.28 -41.33
N LYS A 7 -3.45 19.76 -40.10
CA LYS A 7 -2.68 19.36 -38.94
C LYS A 7 -3.30 18.05 -38.47
N ASP A 8 -2.84 16.93 -39.03
CA ASP A 8 -3.09 15.63 -38.42
C ASP A 8 -2.58 15.68 -36.98
N PRO A 9 -3.43 15.48 -35.97
CA PRO A 9 -2.94 15.28 -34.62
C PRO A 9 -2.25 13.92 -34.59
N THR A 10 -0.93 13.97 -34.39
CA THR A 10 -0.08 12.85 -33.97
C THR A 10 -0.84 11.94 -33.01
N PRO A 11 -0.80 10.60 -33.19
CA PRO A 11 -1.46 9.69 -32.26
C PRO A 11 -0.91 9.92 -30.86
N ALA A 12 -1.82 10.00 -29.88
CA ALA A 12 -1.53 10.09 -28.46
C ALA A 12 -0.39 9.12 -28.13
N GLY A 13 0.76 9.68 -27.72
CA GLY A 13 1.84 8.87 -27.18
C GLY A 13 1.27 8.04 -26.04
N GLU A 14 1.55 6.74 -26.04
CA GLU A 14 1.27 5.87 -24.91
C GLU A 14 1.72 6.59 -23.63
N GLU A 15 0.77 7.03 -22.81
CA GLU A 15 1.07 7.46 -21.46
C GLU A 15 1.61 6.23 -20.74
N THR A 16 2.94 6.11 -20.70
CA THR A 16 3.64 4.95 -20.15
C THR A 16 3.45 4.91 -18.65
N GLU A 17 2.35 4.32 -18.18
CA GLU A 17 2.10 4.18 -16.74
C GLU A 17 3.25 3.41 -16.08
N VAL A 18 3.83 3.99 -15.03
CA VAL A 18 4.89 3.34 -14.26
C VAL A 18 4.26 2.65 -13.07
N ILE A 19 4.36 1.31 -13.05
CA ILE A 19 3.80 0.47 -11.99
C ILE A 19 4.93 0.00 -11.08
N TYR A 20 4.81 0.34 -9.80
CA TYR A 20 5.71 -0.10 -8.74
C TYR A 20 5.05 -1.21 -7.93
N HIS A 21 5.66 -2.39 -7.90
CA HIS A 21 5.12 -3.55 -7.21
C HIS A 21 5.69 -3.69 -5.81
N HIS A 22 4.85 -4.02 -4.83
CA HIS A 22 5.36 -4.34 -3.51
C HIS A 22 6.06 -5.72 -3.54
N ARG A 23 7.32 -5.80 -3.09
CA ARG A 23 8.01 -7.06 -2.80
C ARG A 23 7.30 -7.78 -1.66
N ARG A 24 6.47 -8.75 -2.02
CA ARG A 24 5.66 -9.53 -1.08
C ARG A 24 6.29 -10.85 -0.65
N GLY A 25 7.40 -11.25 -1.27
CA GLY A 25 8.05 -12.55 -1.06
C GLY A 25 8.12 -12.96 0.42
N PRO A 26 8.79 -12.19 1.29
CA PRO A 26 8.93 -12.56 2.70
C PRO A 26 7.60 -12.68 3.46
N ILE A 27 6.62 -11.86 3.11
CA ILE A 27 5.32 -11.80 3.79
C ILE A 27 4.43 -12.95 3.33
N ILE A 28 4.41 -13.26 2.03
CA ILE A 28 3.70 -14.43 1.48
C ILE A 28 4.29 -15.71 2.07
N THR A 29 5.61 -15.83 2.13
CA THR A 29 6.28 -16.98 2.78
C THR A 29 5.85 -17.12 4.23
N LEU A 30 5.78 -16.01 4.99
CA LEU A 30 5.33 -16.04 6.39
C LEU A 30 3.87 -16.51 6.51
N VAL A 31 2.96 -16.02 5.65
CA VAL A 31 1.56 -16.46 5.65
C VAL A 31 1.46 -17.95 5.32
N LEU A 32 2.14 -18.41 4.28
CA LEU A 32 2.15 -19.83 3.89
C LEU A 32 2.71 -20.72 5.02
N LEU A 33 3.77 -20.27 5.70
CA LEU A 33 4.35 -20.98 6.83
C LEU A 33 3.39 -21.05 8.01
N LEU A 34 2.73 -19.94 8.37
CA LEU A 34 1.75 -19.92 9.46
C LEU A 34 0.51 -20.75 9.14
N SER A 35 0.01 -20.70 7.90
CA SER A 35 -1.08 -21.54 7.43
C SER A 35 -0.69 -23.03 7.45
N GLY A 36 0.54 -23.36 7.03
CA GLY A 36 1.07 -24.72 7.09
C GLY A 36 1.18 -25.25 8.51
N LEU A 37 1.72 -24.45 9.44
CA LEU A 37 1.78 -24.79 10.86
C LEU A 37 0.38 -24.99 11.45
N LEU A 38 -0.60 -24.15 11.07
CA LEU A 38 -1.97 -24.29 11.53
C LEU A 38 -2.61 -25.57 10.99
N GLY A 39 -2.38 -25.89 9.71
CA GLY A 39 -2.82 -27.15 9.11
C GLY A 39 -2.22 -28.37 9.79
N LEU A 40 -0.90 -28.36 10.07
CA LEU A 40 -0.21 -29.42 10.79
C LEU A 40 -0.77 -29.58 12.22
N PHE A 41 -1.00 -28.46 12.91
CA PHE A 41 -1.56 -28.44 14.24
C PHE A 41 -2.97 -29.05 14.27
N VAL A 42 -3.85 -28.63 13.35
CA VAL A 42 -5.20 -29.20 13.22
C VAL A 42 -5.13 -30.69 12.90
N PHE A 43 -4.27 -31.10 11.96
CA PHE A 43 -4.08 -32.50 11.62
C PHE A 43 -3.64 -33.33 12.84
N ALA A 44 -2.66 -32.85 13.60
CA ALA A 44 -2.20 -33.51 14.82
C ALA A 44 -3.29 -33.55 15.91
N ALA A 45 -4.14 -32.53 16.01
CA ALA A 45 -5.24 -32.50 16.99
C ALA A 45 -6.34 -33.52 16.66
N PHE A 46 -6.63 -33.76 15.38
CA PHE A 46 -7.67 -34.71 14.97
C PHE A 46 -7.18 -36.15 14.80
N TYR A 47 -5.92 -36.36 14.42
CA TYR A 47 -5.38 -37.67 14.06
C TYR A 47 -4.16 -38.10 14.89
N GLY A 48 -3.67 -37.25 15.79
CA GLY A 48 -2.56 -37.58 16.67
C GLY A 48 -2.99 -38.57 17.76
N SER A 49 -2.19 -39.61 17.97
CA SER A 49 -2.43 -40.68 18.93
C SER A 49 -2.30 -40.28 20.42
N GLY A 50 -2.33 -38.98 20.74
CA GLY A 50 -1.95 -38.42 22.04
C GLY A 50 -3.01 -37.61 22.77
N PHE A 51 -4.25 -37.54 22.27
CA PHE A 51 -5.32 -36.84 22.99
C PHE A 51 -6.00 -37.78 23.99
N GLU A 52 -5.44 -37.87 25.19
CA GLU A 52 -6.15 -38.46 26.32
C GLU A 52 -7.22 -37.49 26.83
N PRO A 53 -8.52 -37.84 26.76
CA PRO A 53 -9.62 -36.92 27.09
C PRO A 53 -9.69 -36.49 28.56
N ASN A 54 -8.91 -37.13 29.45
CA ASN A 54 -8.81 -36.81 30.88
C ASN A 54 -7.55 -36.02 31.26
N SER A 55 -6.70 -35.67 30.29
CA SER A 55 -5.53 -34.82 30.51
C SER A 55 -5.88 -33.33 30.35
N SER A 56 -4.99 -32.42 30.76
CA SER A 56 -5.11 -30.98 30.47
C SER A 56 -4.63 -30.60 29.07
N ASP A 57 -4.12 -31.57 28.31
CA ASP A 57 -3.62 -31.44 26.94
C ASP A 57 -4.63 -30.82 25.94
N PRO A 58 -5.95 -31.11 25.97
CA PRO A 58 -6.89 -30.49 25.04
C PRO A 58 -7.05 -28.99 25.26
N ILE A 59 -6.89 -28.50 26.49
CA ILE A 59 -6.97 -27.06 26.79
C ILE A 59 -5.76 -26.34 26.21
N TRP A 60 -4.56 -26.90 26.37
CA TRP A 60 -3.32 -26.33 25.81
C TRP A 60 -3.33 -26.33 24.29
N ALA A 61 -3.85 -27.38 23.67
CA ALA A 61 -4.01 -27.45 22.23
C ALA A 61 -4.97 -26.34 21.72
N LEU A 62 -6.14 -26.16 22.34
CA LEU A 62 -7.07 -25.10 21.94
C LEU A 62 -6.44 -23.71 22.08
N LEU A 63 -5.68 -23.46 23.14
CA LEU A 63 -4.95 -22.20 23.34
C LEU A 63 -3.89 -21.96 22.27
N LEU A 64 -3.09 -22.99 21.93
CA LEU A 64 -2.07 -22.91 20.87
C LEU A 64 -2.70 -22.67 19.49
N GLY A 65 -3.77 -23.39 19.16
CA GLY A 65 -4.50 -23.22 17.90
C GLY A 65 -5.11 -21.82 17.78
N PHE A 66 -5.72 -21.31 18.86
CA PHE A 66 -6.27 -19.96 18.90
C PHE A 66 -5.19 -18.89 18.75
N LEU A 67 -4.06 -19.03 19.45
CA LEU A 67 -2.92 -18.12 19.34
C LEU A 67 -2.39 -18.06 17.90
N LEU A 68 -2.24 -19.20 17.24
CA LEU A 68 -1.76 -19.29 15.87
C LEU A 68 -2.74 -18.65 14.88
N LEU A 69 -4.04 -18.84 15.10
CA LEU A 69 -5.10 -18.19 14.32
C LEU A 69 -5.08 -16.67 14.50
N CYS A 70 -4.94 -16.18 15.74
CA CYS A 70 -4.78 -14.75 16.02
C CYS A 70 -3.57 -14.15 15.32
N LEU A 71 -2.44 -14.88 15.31
CA LEU A 71 -1.21 -14.44 14.67
C LEU A 71 -1.37 -14.39 13.14
N LEU A 72 -2.00 -15.39 12.53
CA LEU A 72 -2.35 -15.39 11.11
C LEU A 72 -3.23 -14.17 10.77
N PHE A 73 -4.28 -13.93 11.56
CA PHE A 73 -5.19 -12.80 11.35
C PHE A 73 -4.48 -11.45 11.47
N ALA A 74 -3.58 -11.31 12.46
CA ALA A 74 -2.78 -10.10 12.63
C ALA A 74 -1.87 -9.84 11.40
N VAL A 75 -1.23 -10.88 10.87
CA VAL A 75 -0.38 -10.77 9.66
C VAL A 75 -1.24 -10.38 8.44
N LEU A 76 -2.38 -11.03 8.24
CA LEU A 76 -3.32 -10.69 7.16
C LEU A 76 -3.85 -9.25 7.28
N TRP A 77 -4.15 -8.81 8.50
CA TRP A 77 -4.56 -7.43 8.77
C TRP A 77 -3.47 -6.42 8.43
N ILE A 78 -2.21 -6.70 8.79
CA ILE A 78 -1.06 -5.86 8.42
C ILE A 78 -0.88 -5.83 6.89
N MET A 79 -1.07 -6.96 6.21
CA MET A 79 -1.03 -7.02 4.74
C MET A 79 -2.10 -6.16 4.09
N TRP A 80 -3.32 -6.20 4.61
CA TRP A 80 -4.44 -5.41 4.10
C TRP A 80 -4.15 -3.90 4.15
N LYS A 81 -3.39 -3.44 5.14
CA LYS A 81 -3.06 -2.02 5.32
C LYS A 81 -1.88 -1.54 4.45
N ARG A 82 -1.22 -2.43 3.70
CA ARG A 82 -0.10 -2.05 2.81
C ARG A 82 -0.54 -1.99 1.35
N PRO A 83 -0.24 -0.90 0.63
CA PRO A 83 -0.56 -0.81 -0.79
C PRO A 83 0.15 -1.94 -1.57
N ILE A 84 -0.60 -2.60 -2.44
CA ILE A 84 -0.14 -3.78 -3.20
C ILE A 84 0.80 -3.36 -4.33
N PHE A 85 0.46 -2.26 -4.99
CA PHE A 85 1.20 -1.61 -6.05
C PHE A 85 0.86 -0.12 -6.02
N MET A 86 1.73 0.69 -6.61
CA MET A 86 1.55 2.12 -6.81
C MET A 86 1.73 2.41 -8.29
N ILE A 87 0.77 3.09 -8.89
CA ILE A 87 0.78 3.45 -10.30
C ILE A 87 0.97 4.96 -10.37
N VAL A 88 1.97 5.39 -11.12
CA VAL A 88 2.22 6.79 -11.46
C VAL A 88 1.92 6.95 -12.94
N SER A 89 0.93 7.79 -13.27
CA SER A 89 0.52 8.05 -14.65
C SER A 89 0.27 9.54 -14.91
N GLY A 90 -0.01 9.90 -16.16
CA GLY A 90 -0.37 11.27 -16.55
C GLY A 90 -1.60 11.79 -15.80
N ALA A 91 -2.52 10.92 -15.41
CA ALA A 91 -3.74 11.27 -14.68
C ALA A 91 -3.49 11.58 -13.18
N GLY A 92 -2.44 11.01 -12.57
CA GLY A 92 -2.19 11.16 -11.14
C GLY A 92 -1.46 10.00 -10.48
N LEU A 93 -1.60 9.94 -9.16
CA LEU A 93 -1.06 8.88 -8.32
C LEU A 93 -2.19 7.92 -7.91
N HIS A 94 -2.10 6.67 -8.33
CA HIS A 94 -3.08 5.65 -8.03
C HIS A 94 -2.48 4.59 -7.09
N LEU A 95 -3.11 4.44 -5.92
CA LEU A 95 -2.80 3.39 -4.96
C LEU A 95 -4.06 2.56 -4.76
N PRO A 96 -4.26 1.53 -5.60
CA PRO A 96 -5.41 0.65 -5.47
C PRO A 96 -5.41 0.04 -4.07
N PHE A 97 -6.61 -0.13 -3.52
CA PHE A 97 -6.87 -0.56 -2.13
C PHE A 97 -6.54 0.47 -1.05
N ALA A 98 -5.67 1.46 -1.32
CA ALA A 98 -5.46 2.57 -0.40
C ALA A 98 -6.43 3.72 -0.69
N PHE A 99 -6.80 3.97 -1.95
CA PHE A 99 -7.70 5.06 -2.33
C PHE A 99 -8.84 4.56 -3.21
N GLU A 100 -10.03 5.16 -3.05
CA GLU A 100 -11.21 4.87 -3.88
C GLU A 100 -11.06 5.37 -5.32
N ARG A 101 -10.27 6.43 -5.53
CA ARG A 101 -9.92 6.97 -6.85
C ARG A 101 -8.46 7.44 -6.87
N PRO A 102 -7.83 7.55 -8.06
CA PRO A 102 -6.53 8.19 -8.20
C PRO A 102 -6.52 9.61 -7.64
N ILE A 103 -5.42 10.01 -7.00
CA ILE A 103 -5.17 11.39 -6.60
C ILE A 103 -4.65 12.12 -7.84
N ARG A 104 -5.39 13.10 -8.33
CA ARG A 104 -4.97 13.84 -9.53
C ARG A 104 -3.85 14.83 -9.22
N TRP A 105 -3.02 15.16 -10.21
CA TRP A 105 -1.89 16.09 -10.00
C TRP A 105 -2.33 17.49 -9.57
N ASP A 106 -3.47 17.98 -10.06
CA ASP A 106 -4.08 19.27 -9.69
C ASP A 106 -4.59 19.30 -8.24
N GLU A 107 -4.88 18.12 -7.67
CA GLU A 107 -5.32 17.97 -6.30
C GLU A 107 -4.15 17.94 -5.30
N ILE A 108 -2.90 17.94 -5.78
CA ILE A 108 -1.69 17.84 -4.95
C ILE A 108 -1.00 19.19 -4.84
N HIS A 109 -1.10 19.81 -3.66
CA HIS A 109 -0.39 21.04 -3.37
C HIS A 109 1.11 20.82 -3.17
N ARG A 110 1.47 19.80 -2.38
CA ARG A 110 2.87 19.52 -2.06
C ARG A 110 3.12 18.02 -1.94
N ILE A 111 4.31 17.61 -2.38
CA ILE A 111 4.85 16.28 -2.14
C ILE A 111 6.15 16.44 -1.37
N ARG A 112 6.35 15.63 -0.34
CA ARG A 112 7.59 15.61 0.44
C ARG A 112 8.05 14.17 0.63
N LEU A 113 9.30 13.90 0.26
CA LEU A 113 9.97 12.67 0.62
C LEU A 113 10.46 12.77 2.08
N VAL A 114 10.07 11.80 2.90
CA VAL A 114 10.58 11.68 4.28
C VAL A 114 11.86 10.85 4.21
N PRO A 115 12.97 11.29 4.85
CA PRO A 115 14.21 10.54 4.85
C PRO A 115 14.02 9.15 5.48
N ARG A 116 14.89 8.23 5.08
CA ARG A 116 14.82 6.83 5.50
C ARG A 116 15.07 6.72 7.02
N VAL A 117 14.10 6.17 7.73
CA VAL A 117 14.17 5.96 9.19
C VAL A 117 14.37 4.47 9.47
N LYS A 118 15.41 4.12 10.24
CA LYS A 118 15.56 2.76 10.77
C LYS A 118 14.50 2.50 11.84
N SER A 119 13.73 1.42 11.68
CA SER A 119 12.75 0.94 12.64
C SER A 119 13.09 -0.50 13.04
N LEU A 120 12.54 -0.96 14.17
CA LEU A 120 12.53 -2.38 14.57
C LEU A 120 12.09 -3.32 13.44
N TYR A 121 11.25 -2.82 12.52
CA TYR A 121 10.71 -3.58 11.39
C TYR A 121 11.42 -3.28 10.06
N GLY A 122 12.66 -2.79 10.11
CA GLY A 122 13.47 -2.44 8.95
C GLY A 122 13.47 -0.97 8.57
N ASN A 123 14.10 -0.64 7.44
CA ASN A 123 14.21 0.73 6.96
C ASN A 123 12.87 1.20 6.37
N ARG A 124 12.30 2.26 6.92
CA ARG A 124 11.02 2.84 6.49
C ARG A 124 11.26 4.16 5.78
N GLN A 125 10.62 4.32 4.64
CA GLN A 125 10.60 5.56 3.87
C GLN A 125 9.18 5.83 3.43
N TRP A 126 8.83 7.11 3.39
CA TRP A 126 7.47 7.57 3.17
C TRP A 126 7.47 8.75 2.22
N LEU A 127 6.45 8.81 1.38
CA LEU A 127 6.08 9.99 0.62
C LEU A 127 4.86 10.62 1.31
N ILE A 128 4.96 11.89 1.67
CA ILE A 128 3.84 12.66 2.19
C ILE A 128 3.28 13.48 1.03
N VAL A 129 2.00 13.27 0.72
CA VAL A 129 1.25 14.02 -0.28
C VAL A 129 0.25 14.91 0.46
N ASP A 130 0.45 16.22 0.37
CA ASP A 130 -0.44 17.21 0.94
C ASP A 130 -1.45 17.64 -0.13
N PRO A 131 -2.75 17.36 0.06
CA PRO A 131 -3.77 17.75 -0.89
C PRO A 131 -4.00 19.27 -0.88
N SER A 132 -4.50 19.80 -2.00
CA SER A 132 -4.84 21.21 -2.17
C SER A 132 -5.90 21.68 -1.16
N PRO A 133 -5.84 22.94 -0.68
CA PRO A 133 -6.84 23.49 0.22
C PRO A 133 -8.25 23.36 -0.38
N GLY A 134 -9.16 22.68 0.32
CA GLY A 134 -10.53 22.41 -0.16
C GLY A 134 -10.71 21.07 -0.88
N VAL A 135 -9.63 20.37 -1.21
CA VAL A 135 -9.67 18.99 -1.74
C VAL A 135 -9.34 18.02 -0.61
N LEU A 136 -10.27 17.12 -0.30
CA LEU A 136 -9.99 16.01 0.61
C LEU A 136 -9.43 14.86 -0.22
N ALA A 137 -8.29 14.33 0.22
CA ALA A 137 -7.71 13.15 -0.42
C ALA A 137 -8.73 12.00 -0.43
N PRO A 138 -8.74 11.17 -1.48
CA PRO A 138 -9.67 10.06 -1.59
C PRO A 138 -9.57 9.15 -0.35
N ILE A 139 -10.72 8.93 0.28
CA ILE A 139 -10.83 8.29 1.59
C ILE A 139 -10.38 6.83 1.47
N ARG A 140 -9.57 6.35 2.43
CA ARG A 140 -9.07 4.96 2.41
C ARG A 140 -10.13 3.94 2.79
N LEU A 141 -10.97 4.28 3.77
CA LEU A 141 -12.00 3.39 4.34
C LEU A 141 -13.23 4.20 4.73
N LYS A 142 -14.37 3.96 4.06
CA LYS A 142 -15.65 4.64 4.36
C LYS A 142 -16.07 4.49 5.83
N SER A 143 -15.77 3.34 6.45
CA SER A 143 -16.12 3.01 7.83
C SER A 143 -15.37 3.81 8.91
N TRP A 144 -14.26 4.48 8.58
CA TRP A 144 -13.46 5.27 9.54
C TRP A 144 -13.23 6.71 9.06
N ARG A 145 -14.17 7.22 8.24
CA ARG A 145 -14.06 8.52 7.56
C ARG A 145 -13.63 9.67 8.47
N ARG A 146 -14.22 9.82 9.66
CA ARG A 146 -13.86 10.93 10.57
C ARG A 146 -12.41 10.87 11.05
N LEU A 147 -11.92 9.67 11.37
CA LEU A 147 -10.56 9.46 11.83
C LEU A 147 -9.55 9.60 10.68
N ASP A 148 -9.89 9.10 9.48
CA ASP A 148 -9.06 9.24 8.29
C ASP A 148 -8.93 10.71 7.87
N LEU A 149 -10.04 11.47 7.86
CA LEU A 149 -10.04 12.90 7.57
C LEU A 149 -9.26 13.71 8.63
N TRP A 150 -9.41 13.38 9.92
CA TRP A 150 -8.65 14.02 10.98
C TRP A 150 -7.15 13.76 10.83
N PHE A 151 -6.77 12.52 10.52
CA PHE A 151 -5.37 12.12 10.32
C PHE A 151 -4.77 12.80 9.09
N GLN A 152 -5.49 12.81 7.96
CA GLN A 152 -5.06 13.48 6.73
C GLN A 152 -4.87 14.98 6.93
N LYS A 153 -5.77 15.65 7.66
CA LYS A 153 -5.66 17.08 7.96
C LYS A 153 -4.37 17.44 8.73
N HIS A 154 -3.92 16.57 9.64
CA HIS A 154 -2.76 16.85 10.50
C HIS A 154 -1.44 16.31 9.94
N HIS A 155 -1.48 15.26 9.12
CA HIS A 155 -0.28 14.52 8.74
C HIS A 155 -0.10 14.34 7.23
N GLY A 156 -1.02 14.87 6.42
CA GLY A 156 -1.07 14.61 4.98
C GLY A 156 -1.37 13.15 4.68
N VAL A 157 -1.32 12.81 3.40
CA VAL A 157 -1.48 11.43 2.93
C VAL A 157 -0.12 10.76 2.93
N ARG A 158 0.04 9.78 3.83
CA ARG A 158 1.29 9.02 3.96
C ARG A 158 1.28 7.77 3.09
N ILE A 159 2.18 7.74 2.10
CA ILE A 159 2.35 6.64 1.17
C ILE A 159 3.67 5.94 1.52
N PRO A 160 3.63 4.68 2.00
CA PRO A 160 4.83 3.95 2.31
C PRO A 160 5.56 3.58 1.02
N LEU A 161 6.80 4.05 0.85
CA LEU A 161 7.67 3.63 -0.25
C LEU A 161 8.45 2.36 0.10
N HIS A 162 8.62 2.11 1.40
CA HIS A 162 9.29 0.92 1.88
C HIS A 162 8.50 -0.34 1.53
N GLY A 163 9.12 -1.20 0.73
CA GLY A 163 8.51 -2.44 0.28
C GLY A 163 8.16 -2.45 -1.20
N LEU A 164 8.17 -1.29 -1.89
CA LEU A 164 8.17 -1.27 -3.35
C LEU A 164 9.48 -1.85 -3.90
N ASP A 165 9.41 -2.37 -5.12
CA ASP A 165 10.49 -3.04 -5.83
C ASP A 165 11.54 -2.08 -6.41
N ALA A 166 11.18 -0.80 -6.58
CA ALA A 166 12.05 0.30 -6.96
C ALA A 166 12.63 1.07 -5.76
N ASP A 167 13.72 1.79 -6.03
CA ASP A 167 14.26 2.76 -5.09
C ASP A 167 13.35 4.00 -4.98
N ALA A 168 13.51 4.73 -3.87
CA ALA A 168 12.71 5.93 -3.65
C ALA A 168 13.05 7.04 -4.67
N ASP A 169 14.27 7.06 -5.18
CA ASP A 169 14.74 8.07 -6.12
C ASP A 169 14.11 7.90 -7.51
N SER A 170 14.00 6.67 -8.03
CA SER A 170 13.24 6.37 -9.26
C SER A 170 11.78 6.75 -9.12
N ILE A 171 11.16 6.45 -7.97
CA ILE A 171 9.77 6.81 -7.70
C ILE A 171 9.58 8.32 -7.73
N VAL A 172 10.46 9.06 -7.07
CA VAL A 172 10.41 10.53 -7.07
C VAL A 172 10.63 11.07 -8.48
N GLN A 173 11.58 10.51 -9.24
CA GLN A 173 11.82 10.92 -10.62
C GLN A 173 10.59 10.70 -11.52
N SER A 174 9.88 9.58 -11.38
CA SER A 174 8.61 9.38 -12.10
C SER A 174 7.55 10.40 -11.70
N ILE A 175 7.44 10.69 -10.40
CA ILE A 175 6.50 11.71 -9.92
C ILE A 175 6.86 13.09 -10.47
N GLU A 176 8.13 13.46 -10.48
CA GLU A 176 8.61 14.74 -11.06
C GLU A 176 8.41 14.80 -12.57
N HIS A 177 8.48 13.67 -13.27
CA HIS A 177 8.21 13.59 -14.69
C HIS A 177 6.73 13.89 -15.03
N TYR A 178 5.79 13.29 -14.27
CA TYR A 178 4.36 13.44 -14.52
C TYR A 178 3.73 14.66 -13.86
N ARG A 179 4.27 15.12 -12.73
CA ARG A 179 3.80 16.35 -12.11
C ARG A 179 4.25 17.50 -13.00
N PRO A 180 3.35 18.24 -13.65
CA PRO A 180 3.76 19.46 -14.33
C PRO A 180 4.42 20.32 -13.26
N VAL A 181 5.71 20.62 -13.45
CA VAL A 181 6.35 21.66 -12.65
C VAL A 181 5.60 22.92 -13.04
N ILE A 182 4.57 23.27 -12.28
CA ILE A 182 4.10 24.64 -12.21
C ILE A 182 5.27 25.36 -11.55
N ARG A 183 6.29 25.66 -12.36
CA ARG A 183 7.20 26.76 -12.09
C ARG A 183 6.24 27.93 -12.07
N HIS A 184 5.86 28.36 -10.88
CA HIS A 184 5.35 29.70 -10.72
C HIS A 184 6.38 30.58 -11.41
N GLY A 185 5.99 31.11 -12.58
CA GLY A 185 6.75 32.13 -13.25
C GLY A 185 7.02 33.22 -12.22
N GLU A 186 8.28 33.64 -12.20
CA GLU A 186 8.73 34.89 -11.60
C GLU A 186 7.80 36.06 -11.97
#